data_AF-A0A3G6TGD0-F1
#
_entry.id   AF-A0A3G6TGD0-F1
#
_cell.length_a   1.000
_cell.length_b   1.000
_cell.length_c   1.000
_cell.angle_alpha   90.00
_cell.angle_beta   90.00
_cell.angle_gamma   90.00
#
_symmetry.space_group_name_H-M   'P 1'
#
loop_
_entity.id
_entity.type
_entity.pdbx_description
1 polymer ?
#
loop_
_entity_poly.entity_id
_entity_poly.type
_entity_poly.pdbx_seq_one_letter_code
_entity_poly.pdbx_strand_id
1 'polypeptide(L)'
;MLYKMGNVFENSKFEIEVNGLKVVVIEHTLRDQQIFRLVFDDNRAPLVITSARTWAGEVWTSIPQGRQKEAELFGKEISEHLKT
;
A
#
# COMPACT_ATOMS: atom_id res chain seq x y z
N MET A 1 -6.46 5.06 33.56
CA MET A 1 -5.61 4.61 32.45
C MET A 1 -6.47 3.75 31.55
N LEU A 2 -7.09 4.33 30.53
CA LEU A 2 -7.97 3.59 29.61
C LEU A 2 -7.10 2.95 28.54
N TYR A 3 -6.93 1.64 28.60
CA TYR A 3 -6.39 0.87 27.48
C TYR A 3 -7.38 1.00 26.33
N LYS A 4 -7.01 1.75 25.29
CA LYS A 4 -7.69 1.65 23.99
C LYS A 4 -7.42 0.23 23.49
N MET A 5 -8.44 -0.63 23.60
CA MET A 5 -8.48 -1.88 22.88
C MET A 5 -8.52 -1.51 21.40
N GLY A 6 -7.36 -1.54 20.73
CA GLY A 6 -7.27 -1.33 19.29
C GLY A 6 -8.08 -2.42 18.60
N ASN A 7 -9.05 -2.02 17.78
CA ASN A 7 -9.82 -2.95 16.97
C ASN A 7 -8.84 -3.79 16.15
N VAL A 8 -8.85 -5.11 16.38
CA VAL A 8 -8.02 -6.12 15.68
C VAL A 8 -8.40 -6.26 14.19
N PHE A 9 -9.27 -5.39 13.68
CA PHE A 9 -9.77 -5.35 12.31
C PHE A 9 -9.85 -3.93 11.72
N GLU A 10 -9.14 -2.95 12.28
CA GLU A 10 -8.98 -1.67 11.59
C GLU A 10 -7.98 -1.86 10.45
N ASN A 11 -8.46 -1.82 9.20
CA ASN A 11 -7.58 -1.59 8.04
C ASN A 11 -6.77 -0.32 8.35
N SER A 12 -5.47 -0.48 8.54
CA SER A 12 -4.57 0.65 8.74
C SER A 12 -4.65 1.55 7.51
N LYS A 13 -4.75 2.86 7.74
CA LYS A 13 -4.82 3.86 6.68
C LYS A 13 -3.80 4.94 6.96
N PHE A 14 -3.08 5.34 5.94
CA PHE A 14 -2.11 6.43 6.00
C PHE A 14 -2.06 7.15 4.64
N GLU A 15 -1.38 8.29 4.63
CA GLU A 15 -1.20 9.10 3.42
C GLU A 15 0.28 9.15 3.05
N ILE A 16 0.55 9.08 1.75
CA ILE A 16 1.86 9.36 1.15
C ILE A 16 1.69 10.46 0.11
N GLU A 17 2.77 11.19 -0.17
CA GLU A 17 2.80 12.21 -1.22
C GLU A 17 3.93 11.89 -2.20
N VAL A 18 3.60 11.77 -3.48
CA VAL A 18 4.55 11.41 -4.54
C VAL A 18 4.45 12.44 -5.66
N ASN A 19 5.52 13.23 -5.87
CA ASN A 19 5.54 14.30 -6.87
C ASN A 19 4.36 15.29 -6.75
N GLY A 20 3.96 15.62 -5.52
CA GLY A 20 2.83 16.52 -5.25
C GLY A 20 1.44 15.87 -5.36
N LEU A 21 1.36 14.57 -5.68
CA LEU A 21 0.13 13.79 -5.69
C LEU A 21 -0.09 13.16 -4.32
N LYS A 22 -1.23 13.42 -3.68
CA LYS A 22 -1.59 12.74 -2.42
C LYS A 22 -2.25 11.41 -2.71
N VAL A 23 -1.81 10.38 -1.99
CA VAL A 23 -2.34 9.03 -2.12
C VAL A 23 -2.72 8.51 -0.75
N VAL A 24 -3.99 8.15 -0.60
CA VAL A 24 -4.47 7.44 0.58
C VAL A 24 -4.18 5.96 0.38
N VAL A 25 -3.38 5.39 1.28
CA VAL A 25 -3.04 3.97 1.32
C VAL A 25 -3.91 3.30 2.37
N ILE A 26 -4.61 2.23 1.95
CA ILE A 26 -5.44 1.41 2.82
C ILE A 26 -4.86 0.00 2.83
N GLU A 27 -4.44 -0.46 3.99
CA GLU A 27 -3.86 -1.79 4.19
C GLU A 27 -4.96 -2.83 4.37
N HIS A 28 -4.81 -3.96 3.69
CA HIS A 28 -5.67 -5.13 3.78
C HIS A 28 -4.80 -6.38 3.94
N THR A 29 -5.20 -7.28 4.83
CA THR A 29 -4.59 -8.62 4.91
C THR A 29 -5.56 -9.64 4.34
N LEU A 30 -5.12 -10.39 3.33
CA LEU A 30 -5.90 -11.47 2.70
C LEU A 30 -5.08 -12.76 2.69
N ARG A 31 -5.50 -13.79 3.44
CA ARG A 31 -4.82 -15.10 3.50
C ARG A 31 -3.31 -14.95 3.70
N ASP A 32 -2.92 -14.17 4.71
CA ASP A 32 -1.53 -13.86 5.09
C ASP A 32 -0.73 -13.01 4.09
N GLN A 33 -1.36 -12.55 3.01
CA GLN A 33 -0.76 -11.60 2.07
C GLN A 33 -1.18 -10.17 2.39
N GLN A 34 -0.21 -9.27 2.48
CA GLN A 34 -0.48 -7.83 2.57
C GLN A 34 -0.84 -7.27 1.19
N ILE A 35 -1.94 -6.52 1.15
CA ILE A 35 -2.49 -5.88 -0.02
C ILE A 35 -2.73 -4.42 0.34
N PHE A 36 -2.35 -3.52 -0.55
CA PHE A 36 -2.50 -2.08 -0.38
C PHE A 36 -3.42 -1.56 -1.46
N ARG A 37 -4.49 -0.86 -1.05
CA ARG A 37 -5.37 -0.12 -1.95
C ARG A 37 -5.01 1.36 -1.91
N LEU A 38 -4.65 1.89 -3.06
CA LEU A 38 -4.20 3.26 -3.26
C LEU A 38 -5.34 4.05 -3.89
N VAL A 39 -5.76 5.12 -3.23
CA VAL A 39 -6.76 6.08 -3.73
C VAL A 39 -6.06 7.40 -3.98
N PHE A 40 -6.14 7.86 -5.22
CA PHE A 40 -5.44 9.07 -5.68
C PHE A 40 -6.36 10.29 -5.60
N ASP A 41 -5.81 11.44 -5.24
CA ASP A 41 -6.53 12.72 -5.17
C ASP A 41 -6.84 13.35 -6.55
N ASP A 42 -6.22 12.84 -7.61
CA ASP A 42 -6.44 13.25 -9.01
C ASP A 42 -7.60 12.53 -9.71
N ASN A 43 -8.40 11.77 -8.97
CA ASN A 43 -9.56 11.00 -9.46
C ASN A 43 -9.25 9.87 -10.47
N ARG A 44 -7.98 9.49 -10.67
CA ARG A 44 -7.69 8.28 -11.48
C ARG A 44 -8.22 7.02 -10.77
N ALA A 45 -8.38 5.94 -11.53
CA ALA A 45 -8.82 4.67 -10.97
C ALA A 45 -7.90 4.22 -9.81
N PRO A 46 -8.45 3.72 -8.68
CA PRO A 46 -7.65 3.17 -7.60
C PRO A 46 -6.70 2.09 -8.10
N LEU A 47 -5.56 1.96 -7.42
CA LEU A 47 -4.58 0.91 -7.71
C LEU A 47 -4.55 -0.04 -6.52
N VAL A 48 -4.62 -1.34 -6.77
CA VAL A 48 -4.36 -2.36 -5.75
C VAL A 48 -2.99 -2.96 -6.02
N ILE A 49 -2.14 -3.02 -5.01
CA ILE A 49 -0.80 -3.61 -5.11
C ILE A 49 -0.53 -4.59 -3.98
N THR A 50 0.44 -5.45 -4.19
CA THR A 50 0.99 -6.35 -3.17
C THR A 50 2.50 -6.45 -3.36
N SER A 51 3.21 -6.89 -2.33
CA SER A 51 4.64 -7.15 -2.41
C SER A 51 4.98 -8.62 -2.18
N ALA A 52 6.09 -9.06 -2.76
CA ALA A 52 6.70 -10.35 -2.49
C ALA A 52 8.20 -10.17 -2.29
N ARG A 53 8.76 -10.84 -1.28
CA ARG A 53 10.22 -10.89 -1.08
C ARG A 53 10.83 -11.95 -1.99
N THR A 54 11.81 -11.54 -2.77
CA THR A 54 12.58 -12.40 -3.66
C THR A 54 14.06 -12.35 -3.30
N TRP A 55 14.88 -13.18 -3.95
CA TRP A 55 16.35 -13.13 -3.82
C TRP A 55 16.95 -11.80 -4.30
N ALA A 56 16.24 -11.06 -5.16
CA ALA A 56 16.65 -9.76 -5.68
C ALA A 56 16.10 -8.58 -4.87
N GLY A 57 15.39 -8.85 -3.76
CA GLY A 57 14.73 -7.84 -2.94
C GLY A 57 13.20 -7.90 -3.02
N GLU A 58 12.55 -6.85 -2.53
CA GLU A 58 11.09 -6.72 -2.56
C GLU A 58 10.60 -6.34 -3.96
N VAL A 59 9.62 -7.09 -4.46
CA VAL A 59 8.99 -6.86 -5.76
C VAL A 59 7.54 -6.49 -5.54
N TRP A 60 7.14 -5.35 -6.10
CA TRP A 60 5.78 -4.80 -6.00
C TRP A 60 5.00 -5.11 -7.26
N THR A 61 3.75 -5.54 -7.13
CA THR A 61 2.92 -6.01 -8.25
C THR A 61 1.52 -5.41 -8.23
N SER A 62 1.01 -4.96 -9.38
CA SER A 62 -0.38 -4.46 -9.53
C SER A 62 -1.41 -5.58 -9.69
N ILE A 63 -2.61 -5.39 -9.12
CA ILE A 63 -3.76 -6.27 -9.27
C ILE A 63 -5.00 -5.45 -9.71
N PRO A 64 -5.61 -5.72 -10.89
CA PRO A 64 -5.12 -6.57 -11.96
C PRO A 64 -3.83 -6.01 -12.59
N GLN A 65 -3.19 -6.83 -13.43
CA GLN A 65 -1.98 -6.47 -14.15
C GLN A 65 -2.19 -5.28 -15.09
N GLY A 66 -1.11 -4.55 -15.40
CA GLY A 66 -1.10 -3.44 -16.36
C GLY A 66 -0.64 -2.10 -15.79
N ARG A 67 -0.46 -2.00 -14.47
CA ARG A 67 0.03 -0.79 -13.77
C ARG A 67 1.32 -1.06 -13.00
N GLN A 68 2.18 -1.93 -13.53
CA GLN A 68 3.40 -2.40 -12.86
C GLN A 68 4.38 -1.27 -12.50
N LYS A 69 4.58 -0.30 -13.40
CA LYS A 69 5.43 0.89 -13.13
C LYS A 69 4.92 1.72 -11.94
N GLU A 70 3.60 1.85 -11.82
CA GLU A 70 3.00 2.54 -10.68
C GLU A 70 3.12 1.68 -9.41
N ALA A 71 2.95 0.36 -9.51
CA ALA A 71 3.14 -0.52 -8.37
C ALA A 71 4.56 -0.46 -7.80
N GLU A 72 5.58 -0.44 -8.66
CA GLU A 72 6.98 -0.29 -8.24
C GLU A 72 7.24 1.09 -7.60
N LEU A 73 6.74 2.16 -8.21
CA LEU A 73 6.89 3.52 -7.69
C LEU A 73 6.24 3.67 -6.31
N PHE A 74 4.94 3.40 -6.20
CA PHE A 74 4.22 3.62 -4.95
C PHE A 74 4.56 2.57 -3.89
N GLY A 75 4.88 1.34 -4.32
CA GLY A 75 5.32 0.28 -3.43
C GLY A 75 6.59 0.66 -2.67
N LYS A 76 7.57 1.25 -3.36
CA LYS A 76 8.79 1.76 -2.71
C LYS A 76 8.48 2.81 -1.64
N GLU A 77 7.61 3.77 -1.94
CA GLU A 77 7.19 4.82 -0.99
C GLU A 77 6.46 4.23 0.23
N ILE A 78 5.67 3.17 0.01
CA ILE A 78 5.02 2.42 1.09
C ILE A 78 6.06 1.70 1.97
N SER A 79 7.05 1.01 1.38
CA SER A 79 8.13 0.37 2.14
C SER A 79 8.91 1.39 2.98
N GLU A 80 9.21 2.56 2.41
CA GLU A 80 9.90 3.64 3.11
C GLU A 80 9.07 4.19 4.29
N HIS A 81 7.77 4.37 4.09
CA HIS A 81 6.85 4.81 5.14
C HIS A 81 6.73 3.79 6.29
N LEU A 82 6.57 2.51 5.95
CA LEU A 82 6.42 1.42 6.91
C LEU A 82 7.76 0.96 7.51
N LYS A 83 8.88 1.38 6.92
CA LYS A 83 10.26 0.98 7.28
C LYS A 83 10.49 -0.54 7.15
N THR A 84 10.00 -1.13 6.06
CA THR A 84 10.00 -2.59 5.82
C THR A 84 10.89 -3.05 4.68
#